data_AF-A0A022MND1-F1
#
_entry.id   AF-A0A022MND1-F1
#
_cell.length_a   1.000
_cell.length_b   1.000
_cell.length_c   1.000
_cell.angle_alpha   90.00
_cell.angle_beta   90.00
_cell.angle_gamma   90.00
#
_symmetry.space_group_name_H-M   'P 1'
#
loop_
_entity.id
_entity.type
_entity.pdbx_description
1 polymer ?
#
loop_
_entity_poly.entity_id
_entity_poly.type
_entity_poly.pdbx_seq_one_letter_code
_entity_poly.pdbx_strand_id
1 'polypeptide(L)'
;MDLIEETYFGWDPLTHADDCPVPVWDTVEIRRSTGVRPAGPSTSDAHACTNPMCEHAAVFGRVQLRLLCRDCGTVRIISGEGLSEACTHTSLTGWGQHPTRTGGVWLWPGRPAIPGGAPHQYLVTQQPAALTRATLHGIITGYHDSTGRQRWIAAAVPDEDGAHHVSALRWRHSSPGLTTVAEAADWISALHIRPQRTLVVSV
;
A
#
# COMPACT_ATOMS: atom_id res chain seq x y z
N MET A 1 0.45 -11.04 -6.33
CA MET A 1 0.00 -9.66 -6.59
C MET A 1 -0.45 -9.16 -5.24
N ASP A 2 0.22 -8.15 -4.72
CA ASP A 2 -0.05 -7.63 -3.38
C ASP A 2 -1.47 -7.06 -3.35
N LEU A 3 -2.12 -7.17 -2.20
CA LEU A 3 -3.45 -6.58 -2.05
C LEU A 3 -3.33 -5.05 -2.10
N ILE A 4 -4.34 -4.37 -2.65
CA ILE A 4 -4.30 -2.90 -2.74
C ILE A 4 -4.16 -2.26 -1.35
N GLU A 5 -4.68 -2.91 -0.30
CA GLU A 5 -4.52 -2.46 1.08
C GLU A 5 -3.06 -2.51 1.56
N GLU A 6 -2.28 -3.52 1.16
CA GLU A 6 -0.85 -3.58 1.48
C GLU A 6 -0.08 -2.46 0.77
N THR A 7 -0.51 -2.12 -0.44
CA THR A 7 0.05 -1.00 -1.22
C THR A 7 -0.08 0.34 -0.47
N TYR A 8 -1.20 0.57 0.21
CA TYR A 8 -1.49 1.87 0.86
C TYR A 8 -1.33 1.88 2.38
N PHE A 9 -1.50 0.74 3.05
CA PHE A 9 -1.53 0.62 4.51
C PHE A 9 -0.51 -0.36 5.08
N GLY A 10 0.25 -1.06 4.23
CA GLY A 10 1.28 -2.03 4.66
C GLY A 10 2.61 -1.39 5.07
N TRP A 11 2.69 -0.07 5.10
CA TRP A 11 3.92 0.68 5.32
C TRP A 11 3.81 1.59 6.54
N ASP A 12 4.75 1.46 7.46
CA ASP A 12 4.91 2.42 8.54
C ASP A 12 5.54 3.71 7.99
N PRO A 13 4.94 4.88 8.25
CA PRO A 13 5.52 6.14 7.81
C PRO A 13 6.83 6.40 8.54
N LEU A 14 7.84 6.89 7.82
CA LEU A 14 9.03 7.44 8.45
C LEU A 14 8.68 8.79 9.09
N THR A 15 8.77 8.88 10.41
CA THR A 15 8.33 10.08 11.15
C THR A 15 9.40 11.17 11.21
N HIS A 16 8.93 12.42 11.27
CA HIS A 16 9.71 13.63 11.57
C HIS A 16 9.57 13.99 13.06
N ALA A 17 10.25 15.03 13.52
CA ALA A 17 9.90 15.68 14.79
C ALA A 17 8.45 16.20 14.75
N ASP A 18 7.77 16.17 15.90
CA ASP A 18 6.33 16.48 16.01
C ASP A 18 5.98 17.91 15.55
N ASP A 19 6.92 18.85 15.65
CA ASP A 19 6.79 20.27 15.30
C ASP A 19 7.41 20.62 13.95
N CYS A 20 7.72 19.62 13.10
CA CYS A 20 8.31 19.85 11.80
C CYS A 20 7.40 20.70 10.89
N PRO A 21 7.84 21.88 10.43
CA PRO A 21 6.99 22.76 9.62
C PRO A 21 6.75 22.21 8.20
N VAL A 22 7.69 21.41 7.69
CA VAL A 22 7.63 20.79 6.35
C VAL A 22 8.12 19.35 6.46
N PRO A 23 7.23 18.36 6.73
CA PRO A 23 7.62 16.97 6.94
C PRO A 23 7.93 16.27 5.61
N VAL A 24 9.05 16.64 4.98
CA VAL A 24 9.55 16.09 3.73
C VAL A 24 11.01 15.63 3.91
N TRP A 25 11.35 14.48 3.30
CA TRP A 25 12.72 14.00 3.23
C TRP A 25 13.45 14.63 2.03
N ASP A 26 14.09 15.77 2.25
CA ASP A 26 14.73 16.58 1.21
C ASP A 26 15.91 15.91 0.51
N THR A 27 16.65 15.07 1.23
CA THR A 27 17.83 14.40 0.70
C THR A 27 17.77 12.92 1.02
N VAL A 28 17.76 12.11 -0.03
CA VAL A 28 17.81 10.65 0.04
C VAL A 28 19.04 10.17 -0.72
N GLU A 29 19.95 9.50 -0.02
CA GLU A 29 21.21 9.01 -0.59
C GLU A 29 21.37 7.52 -0.31
N ILE A 30 21.96 6.81 -1.27
CA ILE A 30 22.28 5.40 -1.16
C ILE A 30 23.80 5.21 -1.05
N ARG A 31 24.24 4.43 -0.08
CA ARG A 31 25.63 3.99 0.07
C ARG A 31 25.70 2.48 -0.04
N ARG A 32 26.56 2.00 -0.93
CA ARG A 32 26.94 0.59 -1.03
C ARG A 32 28.32 0.41 -0.41
N SER A 33 28.47 -0.60 0.45
CA SER A 33 29.73 -0.88 1.15
C SER A 33 29.82 -2.34 1.52
N THR A 34 30.98 -2.77 1.99
CA THR A 34 31.15 -4.08 2.64
C THR A 34 30.85 -3.94 4.13
N GLY A 35 29.98 -4.80 4.65
CA GLY A 35 29.78 -5.01 6.08
C GLY A 35 30.69 -6.13 6.59
N VAL A 36 30.99 -6.10 7.89
CA VAL A 36 31.76 -7.16 8.58
C VAL A 36 30.88 -7.73 9.67
N ARG A 37 30.74 -9.05 9.74
CA ARG A 37 30.06 -9.72 10.86
C ARG A 37 30.98 -9.69 12.08
N PRO A 38 30.50 -9.28 13.27
CA PRO A 38 31.29 -9.40 14.49
C PRO A 38 31.71 -10.86 14.69
N ALA A 39 32.97 -11.08 15.05
CA ALA A 39 33.42 -12.42 15.42
C ALA A 39 32.63 -12.88 16.67
N GLY A 40 31.94 -14.01 16.57
CA GLY A 40 31.31 -14.64 17.73
C GLY A 40 32.37 -15.18 18.70
N PRO A 41 32.02 -15.48 19.96
CA PRO A 41 32.96 -16.00 20.97
C PRO A 41 33.56 -17.39 20.63
N SER A 42 33.29 -17.96 19.46
CA SER A 42 33.66 -19.32 19.07
C SER A 42 34.31 -19.41 17.68
N THR A 43 35.19 -18.48 17.29
CA THR A 43 35.88 -18.55 15.99
C THR A 43 37.40 -18.52 16.14
N SER A 44 38.00 -19.70 16.28
CA SER A 44 39.41 -19.91 15.92
C SER A 44 39.58 -20.58 14.55
N ASP A 45 38.52 -20.92 13.81
CA ASP A 45 38.66 -21.48 12.47
C ASP A 45 38.04 -20.56 11.41
N ALA A 46 38.90 -20.03 10.53
CA ALA A 46 38.48 -19.43 9.28
C ALA A 46 37.64 -20.46 8.50
N HIS A 47 36.37 -20.15 8.24
CA HIS A 47 35.41 -21.12 7.72
C HIS A 47 35.83 -21.72 6.36
N ALA A 48 35.95 -23.05 6.31
CA ALA A 48 36.31 -23.85 5.12
C ALA A 48 35.08 -24.33 4.31
N CYS A 49 33.93 -23.66 4.42
CA CYS A 49 32.72 -24.08 3.70
C CYS A 49 32.92 -23.89 2.19
N THR A 50 32.89 -24.98 1.44
CA THR A 50 33.05 -24.99 -0.03
C THR A 50 31.75 -24.71 -0.78
N ASN A 51 30.62 -24.59 -0.08
CA ASN A 51 29.34 -24.30 -0.71
C ASN A 51 29.33 -22.82 -1.18
N PRO A 52 29.23 -22.55 -2.49
CA PRO A 52 29.22 -21.18 -3.02
C PRO A 52 28.01 -20.36 -2.55
N MET A 53 26.99 -20.99 -1.97
CA MET A 53 25.79 -20.35 -1.42
C MET A 53 25.81 -20.21 0.11
N CYS A 54 26.95 -20.40 0.77
CA CYS A 54 27.03 -20.27 2.24
C CYS A 54 26.99 -18.79 2.67
N GLU A 55 25.95 -18.39 3.43
CA GLU A 55 25.74 -17.00 3.91
C GLU A 55 26.56 -16.63 5.17
N HIS A 56 27.44 -17.52 5.64
CA HIS A 56 28.28 -17.34 6.83
C HIS A 56 29.63 -16.66 6.57
N ALA A 57 29.77 -15.94 5.45
CA ALA A 57 30.98 -15.17 5.18
C ALA A 57 31.19 -14.09 6.28
N ALA A 58 32.45 -13.84 6.64
CA ALA A 58 32.81 -12.79 7.60
C ALA A 58 32.47 -11.38 7.10
N VAL A 59 32.22 -11.24 5.79
CA VAL A 59 31.84 -10.00 5.13
C VAL A 59 30.59 -10.19 4.29
N PHE A 60 29.81 -9.13 4.15
CA PHE A 60 28.58 -9.12 3.36
C PHE A 60 28.41 -7.81 2.59
N GLY A 61 27.63 -7.84 1.50
CA GLY A 61 27.23 -6.62 0.81
C GLY A 61 26.23 -5.83 1.64
N ARG A 62 26.58 -4.60 2.04
CA ARG A 62 25.73 -3.71 2.83
C ARG A 62 25.24 -2.55 1.98
N VAL A 63 23.93 -2.34 1.98
CA VAL A 63 23.28 -1.16 1.40
C VAL A 63 22.74 -0.31 2.54
N GLN A 64 23.00 1.00 2.48
CA GLN A 64 22.49 1.96 3.44
C GLN A 64 21.73 3.06 2.69
N LEU A 65 20.53 3.39 3.14
CA LEU A 65 19.77 4.58 2.73
C LEU A 65 19.87 5.61 3.83
N ARG A 66 20.23 6.85 3.49
CA ARG A 66 20.20 8.00 4.38
C ARG A 66 19.10 8.95 3.94
N LEU A 67 18.23 9.34 4.86
CA LEU A 67 17.17 10.32 4.67
C LEU A 67 17.41 11.51 5.61
N LEU A 68 17.35 12.73 5.09
CA LEU A 68 17.47 13.97 5.85
C LEU A 68 16.26 14.87 5.59
N CYS A 69 15.66 15.38 6.66
CA CYS A 69 14.76 16.53 6.64
C CYS A 69 15.54 17.75 7.13
N ARG A 70 15.65 18.80 6.31
CA ARG A 70 16.40 20.01 6.66
C ARG A 70 15.63 20.90 7.63
N ASP A 71 14.29 20.87 7.58
CA ASP A 71 13.44 21.70 8.43
C ASP A 71 13.49 21.29 9.90
N CYS A 72 13.39 19.99 10.20
CA CYS A 72 13.48 19.51 11.60
C CYS A 72 14.83 18.87 11.95
N GLY A 73 15.79 18.83 11.03
CA GLY A 73 17.12 18.24 11.23
C GLY A 73 17.11 16.72 11.45
N THR A 74 15.97 16.04 11.27
CA THR A 74 15.88 14.59 11.48
C THR A 74 16.67 13.85 10.41
N VAL A 75 17.54 12.93 10.84
CA VAL A 75 18.29 12.03 9.96
C VAL A 75 17.94 10.58 10.27
N ARG A 76 17.58 9.81 9.25
CA ARG A 76 17.37 8.35 9.34
C ARG A 76 18.40 7.61 8.49
N ILE A 77 18.95 6.53 9.03
CA ILE A 77 19.82 5.61 8.30
C ILE A 77 19.19 4.22 8.36
N ILE A 78 18.82 3.69 7.19
CA ILE A 78 18.28 2.34 7.02
C ILE A 78 19.40 1.49 6.43
N SER A 79 19.73 0.35 7.05
CA SER A 79 20.81 -0.53 6.59
C SER A 79 20.28 -1.95 6.38
N GLY A 80 20.63 -2.56 5.26
CA GLY A 80 20.29 -3.95 4.94
C GLY A 80 21.49 -4.70 4.37
N GLU A 81 21.49 -6.02 4.57
CA GLU A 81 22.36 -6.95 3.85
C GLU A 81 21.64 -7.40 2.58
N GLY A 82 22.30 -7.26 1.41
CA GLY A 82 21.74 -7.72 0.13
C GLY A 82 20.40 -7.08 -0.23
N LEU A 83 20.43 -5.84 -0.75
CA LEU A 83 19.22 -5.13 -1.15
C LEU A 83 19.00 -5.23 -2.66
N SER A 84 17.85 -5.74 -3.07
CA SER A 84 17.36 -5.61 -4.45
C SER A 84 16.80 -4.19 -4.63
N GLU A 85 17.43 -3.38 -5.47
CA GLU A 85 16.92 -2.06 -5.85
C GLU A 85 16.10 -2.19 -7.14
N ALA A 86 14.87 -1.70 -7.11
CA ALA A 86 14.04 -1.55 -8.30
C ALA A 86 13.58 -0.09 -8.40
N CYS A 87 13.98 0.60 -9.47
CA CYS A 87 13.40 1.89 -9.83
C CYS A 87 12.18 1.65 -10.71
N THR A 88 11.04 2.21 -10.32
CA THR A 88 9.77 2.04 -11.04
C THR A 88 8.98 3.34 -11.01
N HIS A 89 7.95 3.42 -11.86
CA HIS A 89 7.08 4.59 -11.95
C HIS A 89 5.78 4.35 -11.17
N THR A 90 5.18 5.41 -10.61
CA THR A 90 3.91 5.30 -9.85
C THR A 90 2.79 4.67 -10.68
N SER A 91 2.79 4.88 -12.01
CA SER A 91 1.89 4.21 -12.96
C SER A 91 1.95 2.67 -12.92
N LEU A 92 3.07 2.09 -12.47
CA LEU A 92 3.30 0.65 -12.40
C LEU A 92 2.99 0.06 -11.02
N THR A 93 2.86 0.89 -9.99
CA THR A 93 2.59 0.45 -8.61
C THR A 93 1.19 0.83 -8.11
N GLY A 94 0.58 1.87 -8.70
CA GLY A 94 -0.63 2.50 -8.15
C GLY A 94 -0.30 3.49 -7.03
N TRP A 95 0.60 3.10 -6.11
CA TRP A 95 1.08 3.94 -5.02
C TRP A 95 1.75 5.23 -5.51
N GLY A 96 1.39 6.35 -4.88
CA GLY A 96 1.90 7.68 -5.22
C GLY A 96 1.24 8.33 -6.44
N GLN A 97 0.33 7.65 -7.13
CA GLN A 97 -0.48 8.30 -8.17
C GLN A 97 -1.51 9.24 -7.53
N HIS A 98 -1.79 10.36 -8.20
CA HIS A 98 -2.89 11.24 -7.81
C HIS A 98 -4.24 10.52 -7.98
N PRO A 99 -5.17 10.68 -7.03
CA PRO A 99 -6.49 10.08 -7.14
C PRO A 99 -7.30 10.75 -8.25
N THR A 100 -8.15 9.96 -8.92
CA THR A 100 -9.05 10.45 -9.97
C THR A 100 -10.45 10.64 -9.41
N ARG A 101 -11.08 11.80 -9.67
CA ARG A 101 -12.48 12.02 -9.29
C ARG A 101 -13.42 11.30 -10.25
N THR A 102 -14.31 10.47 -9.73
CA THR A 102 -15.30 9.71 -10.53
C THR A 102 -16.54 9.49 -9.68
N GLY A 103 -17.74 9.71 -10.22
CA GLY A 103 -19.01 9.47 -9.51
C GLY A 103 -19.16 10.21 -8.17
N GLY A 104 -18.51 11.36 -8.01
CA GLY A 104 -18.54 12.13 -6.76
C GLY A 104 -17.57 11.66 -5.67
N VAL A 105 -16.83 10.57 -5.89
CA VAL A 105 -15.78 10.06 -5.00
C VAL A 105 -14.39 10.18 -5.66
N TRP A 106 -13.35 9.89 -4.88
CA TRP A 106 -11.95 9.91 -5.32
C TRP A 106 -11.38 8.50 -5.33
N LEU A 107 -10.84 8.09 -6.48
CA LEU A 107 -10.34 6.75 -6.72
C LEU A 107 -8.80 6.72 -6.65
N TRP A 108 -8.29 5.93 -5.71
CA TRP A 108 -6.88 5.66 -5.50
C TRP A 108 -6.50 4.37 -6.22
N PRO A 109 -5.72 4.44 -7.31
CA PRO A 109 -5.50 3.28 -8.16
C PRO A 109 -4.59 2.25 -7.49
N GLY A 110 -4.93 0.97 -7.62
CA GLY A 110 -4.01 -0.12 -7.35
C GLY A 110 -3.03 -0.35 -8.50
N ARG A 111 -2.16 -1.34 -8.32
CA ARG A 111 -1.25 -1.80 -9.38
C ARG A 111 -2.04 -2.33 -10.60
N PRO A 112 -1.73 -1.88 -11.83
CA PRO A 112 -2.33 -2.47 -13.02
C PRO A 112 -1.82 -3.90 -13.23
N ALA A 113 -2.66 -4.77 -13.81
CA ALA A 113 -2.30 -6.17 -14.06
C ALA A 113 -1.18 -6.33 -15.09
N ILE A 114 -1.07 -5.38 -16.02
CA ILE A 114 0.01 -5.29 -17.01
C ILE A 114 0.53 -3.84 -17.06
N PRO A 115 1.82 -3.63 -17.37
CA PRO A 115 2.36 -2.29 -17.57
C PRO A 115 1.57 -1.49 -18.61
N GLY A 116 1.17 -0.25 -18.26
CA GLY A 116 0.36 0.61 -19.11
C GLY A 116 -1.14 0.26 -19.17
N GLY A 117 -1.57 -0.83 -18.52
CA GLY A 117 -2.98 -1.18 -18.39
C GLY A 117 -3.72 -0.35 -17.34
N ALA A 118 -5.05 -0.49 -17.30
CA ALA A 118 -5.87 0.11 -16.25
C ALA A 118 -5.69 -0.62 -14.91
N PRO A 119 -5.80 0.09 -13.77
CA PRO A 119 -5.91 -0.54 -12.47
C PRO A 119 -7.12 -1.48 -12.39
N HIS A 120 -6.92 -2.64 -11.77
CA HIS A 120 -7.98 -3.63 -11.54
C HIS A 120 -8.67 -3.45 -10.18
N GLN A 121 -8.12 -2.59 -9.32
CA GLN A 121 -8.61 -2.26 -7.99
C GLN A 121 -8.46 -0.77 -7.73
N TYR A 122 -9.38 -0.23 -6.94
CA TYR A 122 -9.31 1.14 -6.43
C TYR A 122 -9.75 1.18 -4.98
N LEU A 123 -9.00 1.90 -4.14
CA LEU A 123 -9.51 2.36 -2.85
C LEU A 123 -10.20 3.71 -3.04
N VAL A 124 -11.19 4.01 -2.21
CA VAL A 124 -12.09 5.14 -2.43
C VAL A 124 -12.13 6.04 -1.20
N THR A 125 -11.95 7.34 -1.39
CA THR A 125 -12.20 8.38 -0.38
C THR A 125 -13.34 9.30 -0.84
N GLN A 126 -14.01 9.94 0.12
CA GLN A 126 -15.07 10.91 -0.17
C GLN A 126 -14.50 12.28 -0.56
N GLN A 127 -13.34 12.63 0.00
CA GLN A 127 -12.65 13.90 -0.20
C GLN A 127 -11.24 13.65 -0.79
N PRO A 128 -10.63 14.64 -1.46
CA PRO A 128 -9.26 14.55 -1.96
C PRO A 128 -8.24 14.73 -0.82
N ALA A 129 -8.33 13.88 0.20
CA ALA A 129 -7.42 13.84 1.33
C ALA A 129 -6.54 12.59 1.26
N ALA A 130 -5.40 12.59 1.95
CA ALA A 130 -4.52 11.43 2.01
C ALA A 130 -5.31 10.16 2.38
N LEU A 131 -5.03 9.07 1.66
CA LEU A 131 -5.65 7.78 1.93
C LEU A 131 -5.08 7.19 3.23
N THR A 132 -5.94 7.03 4.21
CA THR A 132 -5.65 6.42 5.52
C THR A 132 -6.81 5.48 5.86
N ARG A 133 -6.66 4.65 6.89
CA ARG A 133 -7.79 3.83 7.38
C ARG A 133 -9.00 4.68 7.79
N ALA A 134 -8.79 5.89 8.29
CA ALA A 134 -9.85 6.79 8.71
C ALA A 134 -10.55 7.51 7.54
N THR A 135 -9.84 7.76 6.45
CA THR A 135 -10.41 8.42 5.25
C THR A 135 -10.93 7.42 4.22
N LEU A 136 -10.61 6.13 4.39
CA LEU A 136 -11.11 5.04 3.55
C LEU A 136 -12.63 4.93 3.63
N HIS A 137 -13.27 5.04 2.49
CA HIS A 137 -14.72 4.96 2.37
C HIS A 137 -15.21 3.73 1.59
N GLY A 138 -14.41 3.24 0.65
CA GLY A 138 -14.82 2.12 -0.20
C GLY A 138 -13.67 1.45 -0.93
N ILE A 139 -14.02 0.36 -1.60
CA ILE A 139 -13.16 -0.37 -2.52
C ILE A 139 -13.95 -0.72 -3.78
N ILE A 140 -13.29 -0.68 -4.93
CA ILE A 140 -13.81 -1.15 -6.21
C ILE A 140 -12.84 -2.21 -6.71
N THR A 141 -13.34 -3.41 -7.02
CA THR A 141 -12.53 -4.52 -7.52
C THR A 141 -13.13 -5.09 -8.80
N GLY A 142 -12.27 -5.24 -9.81
CA GLY A 142 -12.61 -5.84 -11.10
C GLY A 142 -12.49 -7.36 -11.06
N TYR A 143 -13.36 -8.05 -11.78
CA TYR A 143 -13.32 -9.50 -11.98
C TYR A 143 -13.90 -9.86 -13.34
N HIS A 144 -13.68 -11.10 -13.79
CA HIS A 144 -14.32 -11.64 -14.98
C HIS A 144 -15.44 -12.59 -14.55
N ASP A 145 -16.63 -12.46 -15.15
CA ASP A 145 -17.71 -13.41 -14.93
C ASP A 145 -17.49 -14.73 -15.69
N SER A 146 -18.42 -15.67 -15.57
CA SER A 146 -18.33 -16.99 -16.23
C SER A 146 -18.30 -16.92 -17.77
N THR A 147 -18.63 -15.76 -18.35
CA THR A 147 -18.56 -15.51 -19.80
C THR A 147 -17.27 -14.80 -20.22
N GLY A 148 -16.37 -14.53 -19.27
CA GLY A 148 -15.15 -13.77 -19.52
C GLY A 148 -15.39 -12.27 -19.68
N ARG A 149 -16.56 -11.74 -19.32
CA ARG A 149 -16.82 -10.30 -19.37
C ARG A 149 -16.30 -9.63 -18.09
N GLN A 150 -15.57 -8.53 -18.25
CA GLN A 150 -15.15 -7.70 -17.12
C GLN A 150 -16.38 -7.12 -16.41
N ARG A 151 -16.42 -7.31 -15.09
CA ARG A 151 -17.40 -6.82 -14.14
C ARG A 151 -16.68 -6.17 -12.95
N TRP A 152 -17.44 -5.43 -12.15
CA TRP A 152 -16.92 -4.72 -10.99
C TRP A 152 -17.80 -4.99 -9.77
N ILE A 153 -17.19 -5.15 -8.60
CA ILE A 153 -17.89 -5.10 -7.32
C ILE A 153 -17.37 -3.89 -6.57
N ALA A 154 -18.29 -3.16 -5.95
CA ALA A 154 -18.00 -2.11 -5.01
C ALA A 154 -18.34 -2.58 -3.58
N ALA A 155 -17.58 -2.12 -2.61
CA ALA A 155 -17.95 -2.20 -1.21
C ALA A 155 -17.68 -0.86 -0.53
N ALA A 156 -18.49 -0.52 0.47
CA ALA A 156 -18.48 0.79 1.10
C ALA A 156 -18.70 0.69 2.61
N VAL A 157 -18.15 1.67 3.32
CA VAL A 157 -18.14 1.80 4.78
C VAL A 157 -17.41 0.62 5.43
N PRO A 158 -16.10 0.77 5.72
CA PRO A 158 -15.34 -0.22 6.45
C PRO A 158 -16.02 -0.57 7.79
N ASP A 159 -16.13 -1.85 8.08
CA ASP A 159 -16.80 -2.37 9.28
C ASP A 159 -16.20 -3.74 9.63
N GLU A 160 -15.51 -3.86 10.77
CA GLU A 160 -14.85 -5.12 11.19
C GLU A 160 -15.85 -6.27 11.38
N ASP A 161 -17.09 -5.95 11.75
CA ASP A 161 -18.20 -6.90 11.86
C ASP A 161 -19.05 -6.97 10.58
N GLY A 162 -18.63 -6.27 9.52
CA GLY A 162 -19.34 -6.18 8.25
C GLY A 162 -19.64 -7.55 7.63
N ALA A 163 -20.82 -7.68 7.04
CA ALA A 163 -21.28 -8.93 6.42
C ALA A 163 -20.53 -9.27 5.13
N HIS A 164 -19.84 -8.31 4.52
CA HIS A 164 -19.21 -8.48 3.22
C HIS A 164 -17.69 -8.43 3.35
N HIS A 165 -17.01 -9.44 2.78
CA HIS A 165 -15.56 -9.50 2.72
C HIS A 165 -15.12 -9.26 1.28
N VAL A 166 -14.40 -8.17 1.04
CA VAL A 166 -13.84 -7.83 -0.28
C VAL A 166 -12.38 -7.46 -0.10
N SER A 167 -11.50 -8.19 -0.80
CA SER A 167 -10.05 -8.18 -0.57
C SER A 167 -9.73 -8.60 0.88
N ALA A 168 -8.95 -7.83 1.65
CA ALA A 168 -8.62 -8.14 3.05
C ALA A 168 -9.55 -7.44 4.07
N LEU A 169 -10.49 -6.62 3.59
CA LEU A 169 -11.32 -5.77 4.45
C LEU A 169 -12.77 -6.25 4.50
N ARG A 170 -13.41 -5.96 5.63
CA ARG A 170 -14.85 -6.17 5.84
C ARG A 170 -15.60 -4.87 5.70
N TRP A 171 -16.78 -4.97 5.11
CA TRP A 171 -17.58 -3.85 4.64
C TRP A 171 -19.03 -4.02 5.05
N ARG A 172 -19.66 -2.91 5.42
CA ARG A 172 -21.08 -2.88 5.76
C ARG A 172 -21.97 -3.08 4.54
N HIS A 173 -21.53 -2.60 3.38
CA HIS A 173 -22.28 -2.67 2.13
C HIS A 173 -21.44 -3.26 1.02
N SER A 174 -22.06 -4.06 0.15
CA SER A 174 -21.48 -4.50 -1.12
C SER A 174 -22.50 -4.40 -2.25
N SER A 175 -22.04 -4.02 -3.44
CA SER A 175 -22.85 -3.94 -4.63
C SER A 175 -23.06 -5.33 -5.25
N PRO A 176 -24.12 -5.52 -6.05
CA PRO A 176 -24.12 -6.59 -7.04
C PRO A 176 -23.00 -6.36 -8.07
N GLY A 177 -22.80 -7.29 -9.00
CA GLY A 177 -21.86 -7.09 -10.11
C GLY A 177 -22.28 -5.92 -11.00
N LEU A 178 -21.41 -4.94 -11.18
CA LEU A 178 -21.54 -3.73 -11.98
C LEU A 178 -20.75 -3.84 -13.29
N THR A 179 -21.06 -3.00 -14.28
CA THR A 179 -20.45 -3.09 -15.62
C THR A 179 -19.22 -2.20 -15.77
N THR A 180 -19.17 -1.06 -15.06
CA THR A 180 -18.08 -0.09 -15.17
C THR A 180 -17.58 0.40 -13.82
N VAL A 181 -16.36 0.95 -13.79
CA VAL A 181 -15.80 1.64 -12.61
C VAL A 181 -16.64 2.87 -12.23
N ALA A 182 -17.19 3.58 -13.22
CA ALA A 182 -18.04 4.74 -12.98
C ALA A 182 -19.32 4.36 -12.23
N GLU A 183 -20.00 3.28 -12.65
CA GLU A 183 -21.17 2.74 -11.94
C GLU A 183 -20.82 2.33 -10.50
N ALA A 184 -19.64 1.74 -10.29
CA ALA A 184 -19.14 1.36 -8.97
C ALA A 184 -18.88 2.59 -8.08
N ALA A 185 -18.29 3.64 -8.64
CA ALA A 185 -18.06 4.89 -7.94
C ALA A 185 -19.38 5.60 -7.57
N ASP A 186 -20.34 5.67 -8.51
CA ASP A 186 -21.67 6.23 -8.27
C ASP A 186 -22.42 5.47 -7.17
N TRP A 187 -22.31 4.13 -7.17
CA TRP A 187 -22.93 3.29 -6.14
C TRP A 187 -22.35 3.58 -4.75
N ILE A 188 -21.03 3.70 -4.61
CA ILE A 188 -20.39 4.06 -3.33
C ILE A 188 -20.84 5.46 -2.88
N SER A 189 -20.84 6.42 -3.80
CA SER A 189 -21.26 7.81 -3.54
C SER A 189 -22.69 7.91 -3.01
N ALA A 190 -23.62 7.13 -3.55
CA ALA A 190 -25.02 7.13 -3.12
C ALA A 190 -25.23 6.64 -1.68
N LEU A 191 -24.33 5.80 -1.15
CA LEU A 191 -24.41 5.30 0.23
C LEU A 191 -24.04 6.34 1.27
N HIS A 192 -23.38 7.42 0.88
CA HIS A 192 -23.14 8.57 1.76
C HIS A 192 -24.41 9.35 2.10
N ILE A 193 -25.39 9.36 1.18
CA ILE A 193 -26.53 10.27 1.22
C ILE A 193 -27.73 9.67 1.98
N ARG A 194 -27.76 8.36 2.22
CA ARG A 194 -28.89 7.70 2.89
C ARG A 194 -28.67 7.65 4.40
N PRO A 195 -29.38 8.46 5.23
CA PRO A 195 -29.41 8.24 6.66
C PRO A 195 -29.93 6.82 6.93
N GLN A 196 -29.27 6.14 7.87
CA GLN A 196 -29.60 4.77 8.23
C GLN A 196 -31.06 4.69 8.68
N ARG A 197 -31.84 3.79 8.07
CA ARG A 197 -33.07 3.32 8.71
C ARG A 197 -32.64 2.44 9.88
N THR A 198 -32.77 2.94 11.10
CA THR A 198 -32.70 2.13 12.31
C THR A 198 -33.71 1.00 12.16
N LEU A 199 -33.23 -0.23 12.01
CA LEU A 199 -34.07 -1.41 12.12
C LEU A 199 -34.42 -1.56 13.60
N VAL A 200 -35.60 -1.05 13.99
CA VAL A 200 -36.19 -1.36 15.29
C VAL A 200 -36.70 -2.78 15.19
N VAL A 201 -35.97 -3.72 15.79
CA VAL A 201 -36.48 -5.06 16.06
C VAL A 201 -37.35 -4.94 17.31
N SER A 202 -38.67 -4.98 17.14
CA SER A 202 -39.59 -5.17 18.25
C SER A 202 -39.45 -6.59 18.78
N VAL A 203 -39.05 -6.72 20.05
CA VAL A 203 -39.05 -7.99 20.81
C VAL A 203 -40.46 -8.27 21.31
#